data_AF-A0A562I2V9-F1
#
_entry.id   AF-A0A562I2V9-F1
#
_cell.length_a   1.000
_cell.length_b   1.000
_cell.length_c   1.000
_cell.angle_alpha   90.00
_cell.angle_beta   90.00
_cell.angle_gamma   90.00
#
_symmetry.space_group_name_H-M   'P 1'
#
loop_
_entity.id
_entity.type
_entity.pdbx_description
1 polymer ?
#
loop_
_entity_poly.entity_id
_entity_poly.type
_entity_poly.pdbx_seq_one_letter_code
_entity_poly.pdbx_strand_id
1 'polypeptide(L)'
;MPRYYEYRHVVGLEETNVVGNVYYVNYLRWQGRCRELFLRDHAADVVADLRGDLKLFTLRVDCEFVAELAALDEVSVRMRLVELAQTQVEFAFDYVRLTGGEQLVARGRQRIACMRGENGRTAPTRVPATLARALAAYAPGVGRGRVADHLTEPLPVAAPADRGRALRTVLGSFATGVTVVAVGGTRPHAMTANSFTSVSLDPPLVLVCVDRRAHMHDRILAAGGFAVSVLARDQEHIARHFADRRRGASFAQFERVSWTPGRHAGAPLIDAALAWLECDLWRAYDGGDHSIVVGEVRRAHDRGAGDALIFADGTYRGLRREPPAAPVGPPSAHPSTGGQRGH
;
A
#
# COMPACT_ATOMS: atom_id res chain seq x y z
N MET A 1 -37.13 -10.07 -11.92
CA MET A 1 -35.67 -10.32 -12.02
C MET A 1 -34.96 -9.48 -10.97
N PRO A 2 -33.89 -10.00 -10.33
CA PRO A 2 -33.08 -9.21 -9.40
C PRO A 2 -32.55 -7.96 -10.10
N ARG A 3 -32.68 -6.78 -9.48
CA ARG A 3 -32.17 -5.49 -9.99
C ARG A 3 -30.68 -5.31 -9.66
N TYR A 4 -29.91 -6.39 -9.72
CA TYR A 4 -28.47 -6.38 -9.48
C TYR A 4 -27.78 -7.36 -10.43
N TYR A 5 -26.55 -7.02 -10.82
CA TYR A 5 -25.65 -7.95 -11.46
C TYR A 5 -24.88 -8.70 -10.36
N GLU A 6 -24.76 -10.01 -10.47
CA GLU A 6 -24.16 -10.86 -9.44
C GLU A 6 -22.82 -11.44 -9.89
N TYR A 7 -21.81 -11.28 -9.06
CA TYR A 7 -20.54 -11.99 -9.14
C TYR A 7 -20.40 -12.85 -7.89
N ARG A 8 -20.28 -14.18 -8.05
CA ARG A 8 -19.99 -15.10 -6.96
C ARG A 8 -18.51 -15.38 -6.85
N HIS A 9 -18.01 -15.39 -5.62
CA HIS A 9 -16.62 -15.57 -5.28
C HIS A 9 -16.50 -16.49 -4.06
N VAL A 10 -15.53 -17.39 -4.06
CA VAL A 10 -15.17 -18.18 -2.89
C VAL A 10 -13.91 -17.57 -2.31
N VAL A 11 -13.94 -17.17 -1.05
CA VAL A 11 -12.80 -16.52 -0.38
C VAL A 11 -11.61 -17.48 -0.34
N GLY A 12 -10.51 -17.08 -0.98
CA GLY A 12 -9.25 -17.81 -0.97
C GLY A 12 -8.49 -17.64 0.35
N LEU A 13 -7.64 -18.61 0.69
CA LEU A 13 -6.77 -18.52 1.87
C LEU A 13 -5.80 -17.33 1.76
N GLU A 14 -5.32 -17.05 0.55
CA GLU A 14 -4.47 -15.91 0.22
C GLU A 14 -5.15 -14.55 0.38
N GLU A 15 -6.48 -14.53 0.51
CA GLU A 15 -7.26 -13.31 0.73
C GLU A 15 -7.48 -13.00 2.21
N THR A 16 -7.02 -13.89 3.11
CA THR A 16 -7.18 -13.80 4.56
C THR A 16 -5.87 -13.50 5.28
N ASN A 17 -5.97 -12.83 6.43
CA ASN A 17 -4.85 -12.62 7.34
C ASN A 17 -4.63 -13.86 8.25
N VAL A 18 -3.59 -13.83 9.08
CA VAL A 18 -3.24 -14.93 10.01
C VAL A 18 -4.37 -15.27 11.00
N VAL A 19 -5.29 -14.32 11.25
CA VAL A 19 -6.46 -14.51 12.13
C VAL A 19 -7.66 -15.10 11.37
N GLY A 20 -7.55 -15.27 10.04
CA GLY A 20 -8.59 -15.83 9.17
C GLY A 20 -9.54 -14.79 8.58
N ASN A 21 -9.34 -13.50 8.86
CA ASN A 21 -10.19 -12.42 8.36
C ASN A 21 -9.73 -11.93 6.98
N VAL A 22 -10.69 -11.66 6.09
CA VAL A 22 -10.40 -11.13 4.74
C VAL A 22 -9.79 -9.73 4.77
N TYR A 23 -8.71 -9.50 4.02
CA TYR A 23 -8.14 -8.15 3.86
C TYR A 23 -9.12 -7.20 3.17
N TYR A 24 -9.26 -5.98 3.70
CA TYR A 24 -10.18 -4.96 3.18
C TYR A 24 -9.99 -4.66 1.68
N VAL A 25 -8.76 -4.77 1.17
CA VAL A 25 -8.44 -4.53 -0.25
C VAL A 25 -9.15 -5.51 -1.19
N ASN A 26 -9.46 -6.73 -0.71
CA ASN A 26 -10.11 -7.74 -1.54
C ASN A 26 -11.56 -7.38 -1.85
N TYR A 27 -12.27 -6.72 -0.93
CA TYR A 27 -13.61 -6.19 -1.21
C TYR A 27 -13.59 -5.24 -2.41
N LEU A 28 -12.62 -4.32 -2.45
CA LEU A 28 -12.45 -3.39 -3.58
C LEU A 28 -12.06 -4.10 -4.88
N ARG A 29 -11.21 -5.13 -4.80
CA ARG A 29 -10.87 -5.99 -5.94
C ARG A 29 -12.12 -6.69 -6.48
N TRP A 30 -12.98 -7.21 -5.61
CA TRP A 30 -14.22 -7.87 -6.02
C TRP A 30 -15.24 -6.91 -6.65
N GLN A 31 -15.30 -5.64 -6.23
CA GLN A 31 -16.06 -4.61 -6.97
C GLN A 31 -15.56 -4.48 -8.41
N GLY A 32 -14.24 -4.37 -8.56
CA GLY A 32 -13.58 -4.29 -9.86
C GLY A 32 -13.90 -5.51 -10.73
N ARG A 33 -13.81 -6.71 -10.16
CA ARG A 33 -14.11 -7.97 -10.83
C ARG A 33 -15.59 -8.07 -11.24
N CYS A 34 -16.51 -7.70 -10.35
CA CYS A 34 -17.94 -7.67 -10.63
C CYS A 34 -18.25 -6.74 -11.82
N ARG A 35 -17.65 -5.55 -11.86
CA ARG A 35 -17.79 -4.61 -12.99
C ARG A 35 -17.17 -5.13 -14.28
N GLU A 36 -16.01 -5.77 -14.20
CA GLU A 36 -15.34 -6.38 -15.37
C GLU A 36 -16.23 -7.44 -16.01
N LEU A 37 -16.78 -8.35 -15.20
CA LEU A 37 -17.66 -9.41 -15.68
C LEU A 37 -18.97 -8.83 -16.24
N PHE A 38 -19.54 -7.80 -15.60
CA PHE A 38 -20.69 -7.08 -16.15
C PHE A 38 -20.41 -6.52 -17.54
N LEU A 39 -19.25 -5.88 -17.74
CA LEU A 39 -18.87 -5.32 -19.04
C LEU A 39 -18.70 -6.42 -20.09
N ARG A 40 -18.07 -7.54 -19.73
CA ARG A 40 -17.93 -8.70 -20.60
C ARG A 40 -19.30 -9.25 -21.03
N ASP A 41 -20.22 -9.40 -20.09
CA ASP A 41 -21.49 -10.09 -20.31
C ASP A 41 -22.54 -9.21 -21.00
N HIS A 42 -22.51 -7.89 -20.76
CA HIS A 42 -23.58 -6.98 -21.16
C HIS A 42 -23.14 -5.77 -22.00
N ALA A 43 -21.84 -5.52 -22.11
CA ALA A 43 -21.31 -4.33 -22.79
C ALA A 43 -20.00 -4.62 -23.55
N ALA A 44 -19.97 -5.68 -24.36
CA ALA A 44 -18.79 -6.12 -25.09
C ALA A 44 -18.16 -5.01 -25.97
N ASP A 45 -18.97 -4.13 -26.56
CA ASP A 45 -18.48 -2.98 -27.33
C ASP A 45 -17.67 -2.00 -26.46
N VAL A 46 -18.08 -1.82 -25.20
CA VAL A 46 -17.32 -0.98 -24.24
C VAL A 46 -15.98 -1.65 -23.93
N VAL A 47 -15.94 -2.99 -23.82
CA VAL A 47 -14.69 -3.72 -23.65
C VAL A 47 -13.76 -3.52 -24.85
N ALA A 48 -14.32 -3.47 -26.07
CA ALA A 48 -13.54 -3.13 -27.26
C ALA A 48 -13.01 -1.69 -27.22
N ASP A 49 -13.86 -0.72 -26.85
CA ASP A 49 -13.47 0.69 -26.70
C ASP A 49 -12.36 0.89 -25.64
N LEU A 50 -12.39 0.10 -24.55
CA LEU A 50 -11.36 0.13 -23.50
C LEU A 50 -9.98 -0.32 -23.98
N ARG A 51 -9.92 -1.16 -25.02
CA ARG A 51 -8.64 -1.53 -25.67
C ARG A 51 -8.15 -0.42 -26.61
N GLY A 52 -9.05 0.47 -27.04
CA GLY A 52 -8.72 1.68 -27.77
C GLY A 52 -8.35 2.81 -26.81
N ASP A 53 -9.05 3.92 -26.93
CA ASP A 53 -8.77 5.17 -26.24
C ASP A 53 -9.79 5.52 -25.14
N LEU A 54 -10.83 4.72 -24.93
CA LEU A 54 -11.74 4.88 -23.79
C LEU A 54 -11.05 4.40 -22.51
N LYS A 55 -11.25 5.14 -21.42
CA LYS A 55 -10.76 4.79 -20.09
C LYS A 55 -11.84 5.05 -19.05
N LEU A 56 -11.96 4.15 -18.09
CA LEU A 56 -12.85 4.30 -16.95
C LEU A 56 -12.00 4.55 -15.71
N PHE A 57 -11.97 5.80 -15.25
CA PHE A 57 -11.18 6.20 -14.09
C PHE A 57 -12.04 6.13 -12.84
N THR A 58 -11.62 5.38 -11.83
CA THR A 58 -12.24 5.41 -10.51
C THR A 58 -11.94 6.75 -9.85
N LEU A 59 -12.98 7.53 -9.58
CA LEU A 59 -12.90 8.82 -8.90
C LEU A 59 -13.04 8.67 -7.38
N ARG A 60 -13.91 7.76 -6.95
CA ARG A 60 -14.16 7.47 -5.54
C ARG A 60 -14.48 5.99 -5.38
N VAL A 61 -14.01 5.42 -4.29
CA VAL A 61 -14.38 4.07 -3.86
C VAL A 61 -14.45 4.06 -2.34
N ASP A 62 -15.46 3.38 -1.81
CA ASP A 62 -15.62 3.14 -0.38
C ASP A 62 -16.24 1.77 -0.11
N CYS A 63 -16.03 1.29 1.10
CA CYS A 63 -16.59 0.05 1.62
C CYS A 63 -16.83 0.18 3.13
N GLU A 64 -18.08 -0.02 3.54
CA GLU A 64 -18.54 -0.05 4.92
C GLU A 64 -18.75 -1.51 5.33
N PHE A 65 -18.13 -1.92 6.44
CA PHE A 65 -18.15 -3.30 6.92
C PHE A 65 -19.26 -3.50 7.97
N VAL A 66 -19.98 -4.60 7.86
CA VAL A 66 -21.11 -4.95 8.73
C VAL A 66 -20.85 -6.27 9.47
N ALA A 67 -20.20 -7.23 8.82
CA ALA A 67 -19.83 -8.52 9.41
C ALA A 67 -18.54 -9.05 8.79
N GLU A 68 -17.89 -9.98 9.50
CA GLU A 68 -16.63 -10.60 9.07
C GLU A 68 -16.86 -11.71 8.03
N LEU A 69 -15.89 -11.89 7.14
CA LEU A 69 -15.76 -13.03 6.24
C LEU A 69 -14.54 -13.85 6.63
N ALA A 70 -14.67 -15.17 6.52
CA ALA A 70 -13.61 -16.13 6.74
C ALA A 70 -13.16 -16.78 5.43
N ALA A 71 -12.04 -17.49 5.47
CA ALA A 71 -11.59 -18.32 4.36
C ALA A 71 -12.68 -19.34 3.98
N LEU A 72 -12.81 -19.60 2.67
CA LEU A 72 -13.77 -20.53 2.08
C LEU A 72 -15.24 -20.10 2.21
N ASP A 73 -15.53 -18.90 2.71
CA ASP A 73 -16.88 -18.34 2.59
C ASP A 73 -17.24 -18.11 1.12
N GLU A 74 -18.44 -18.52 0.72
CA GLU A 74 -19.04 -18.13 -0.55
C GLU A 74 -19.65 -16.74 -0.39
N VAL A 75 -19.27 -15.82 -1.28
CA VAL A 75 -19.70 -14.43 -1.26
C VAL A 75 -20.32 -14.07 -2.60
N SER A 76 -21.51 -13.50 -2.55
CA SER A 76 -22.18 -12.87 -3.67
C SER A 76 -21.97 -11.36 -3.62
N VAL A 77 -21.25 -10.83 -4.61
CA VAL A 77 -21.07 -9.38 -4.83
C VAL A 77 -22.14 -8.91 -5.81
N ARG A 78 -23.07 -8.09 -5.31
CA ARG A 78 -24.27 -7.64 -6.03
C ARG A 78 -24.14 -6.18 -6.41
N MET A 79 -23.89 -5.89 -7.69
CA MET A 79 -23.72 -4.53 -8.22
C MET A 79 -25.03 -3.94 -8.72
N ARG A 80 -25.29 -2.67 -8.40
CA ARG A 80 -26.43 -1.89 -8.91
C ARG A 80 -25.97 -0.52 -9.38
N LEU A 81 -26.69 0.06 -10.34
CA LEU A 81 -26.52 1.45 -10.71
C LEU A 81 -27.10 2.33 -9.58
N VAL A 82 -26.43 3.42 -9.24
CA VAL A 82 -26.93 4.45 -8.31
C VAL A 82 -27.21 5.73 -9.08
N GLU A 83 -26.24 6.16 -9.87
CA GLU A 83 -26.32 7.41 -10.64
C GLU A 83 -25.68 7.21 -12.01
N LEU A 84 -26.32 7.74 -13.05
CA LEU A 84 -25.79 7.79 -14.41
C LEU A 84 -25.78 9.25 -14.88
N ALA A 85 -24.63 9.90 -14.76
CA ALA A 85 -24.41 11.25 -15.25
C ALA A 85 -23.93 11.24 -16.71
N GLN A 86 -23.71 12.43 -17.29
CA GLN A 86 -23.26 12.54 -18.68
C GLN A 86 -21.91 11.86 -18.93
N THR A 87 -20.96 11.99 -18.00
CA THR A 87 -19.58 11.50 -18.12
C THR A 87 -19.16 10.58 -16.97
N GLN A 88 -20.06 10.31 -16.01
CA GLN A 88 -19.76 9.56 -14.80
C GLN A 88 -20.84 8.54 -14.49
N VAL A 89 -20.46 7.48 -13.77
CA VAL A 89 -21.38 6.43 -13.31
C VAL A 89 -21.06 6.13 -11.85
N GLU A 90 -22.07 6.04 -11.00
CA GLU A 90 -21.94 5.55 -9.63
C GLU A 90 -22.63 4.20 -9.48
N PHE A 91 -21.95 3.29 -8.81
CA PHE A 91 -22.43 1.96 -8.47
C PHE A 91 -22.49 1.78 -6.97
N ALA A 92 -23.44 0.96 -6.53
CA ALA A 92 -23.48 0.38 -5.19
C ALA A 92 -23.25 -1.13 -5.28
N PHE A 93 -22.58 -1.67 -4.26
CA PHE A 93 -22.27 -3.08 -4.12
C PHE A 93 -22.75 -3.56 -2.75
N ASP A 94 -23.54 -4.64 -2.74
CA ASP A 94 -23.75 -5.41 -1.51
C ASP A 94 -22.88 -6.67 -1.57
N TYR A 95 -22.19 -6.96 -0.48
CA TYR A 95 -21.44 -8.20 -0.32
C TYR A 95 -22.25 -9.08 0.61
N VAL A 96 -22.67 -10.24 0.12
CA VAL A 96 -23.55 -11.16 0.85
C VAL A 96 -22.84 -12.49 0.99
N ARG A 97 -22.51 -12.88 2.23
CA ARG A 97 -22.09 -14.26 2.49
C ARG A 97 -23.27 -15.18 2.24
N LEU A 98 -23.01 -16.30 1.57
CA LEU A 98 -23.96 -17.37 1.27
C LEU A 98 -23.72 -18.61 2.15
N THR A 99 -22.47 -18.82 2.61
CA THR A 99 -22.13 -19.90 3.54
C THR A 99 -22.90 -19.73 4.85
N GLY A 100 -23.69 -20.73 5.22
CA GLY A 100 -24.52 -20.70 6.43
C GLY A 100 -25.77 -19.80 6.33
N GLY A 101 -26.11 -19.32 5.13
CA GLY A 101 -27.28 -18.46 4.88
C GLY A 101 -26.91 -17.09 4.31
N GLU A 102 -27.88 -16.37 3.76
CA GLU A 102 -27.65 -15.02 3.22
C GLU A 102 -27.46 -13.99 4.34
N GLN A 103 -26.24 -13.46 4.46
CA GLN A 103 -25.93 -12.38 5.40
C GLN A 103 -25.17 -11.26 4.70
N LEU A 104 -25.63 -10.02 4.86
CA LEU A 104 -24.90 -8.84 4.41
C LEU A 104 -23.63 -8.65 5.24
N VAL A 105 -22.47 -8.66 4.58
CA VAL A 105 -21.16 -8.50 5.25
C VAL A 105 -20.56 -7.12 5.03
N ALA A 106 -20.83 -6.49 3.90
CA ALA A 106 -20.36 -5.14 3.62
C ALA A 106 -21.26 -4.45 2.59
N ARG A 107 -21.14 -3.12 2.51
CA ARG A 107 -21.66 -2.30 1.42
C ARG A 107 -20.53 -1.50 0.84
N GLY A 108 -20.51 -1.31 -0.48
CA GLY A 108 -19.52 -0.45 -1.10
C GLY A 108 -20.11 0.45 -2.16
N ARG A 109 -19.39 1.52 -2.48
CA ARG A 109 -19.70 2.40 -3.60
C ARG A 109 -18.48 2.60 -4.46
N GLN A 110 -18.72 2.79 -5.75
CA GLN A 110 -17.68 3.17 -6.69
C GLN A 110 -18.23 4.19 -7.68
N ARG A 111 -17.54 5.33 -7.82
CA ARG A 111 -17.83 6.33 -8.84
C ARG A 111 -16.72 6.32 -9.88
N ILE A 112 -17.09 6.17 -11.15
CA ILE A 112 -16.17 6.18 -12.29
C ILE A 112 -16.45 7.35 -13.23
N ALA A 113 -15.41 7.83 -13.90
CA ALA A 113 -15.49 8.79 -15.00
C ALA A 113 -15.12 8.10 -16.32
N CYS A 114 -15.87 8.39 -17.38
CA CYS A 114 -15.52 8.04 -18.74
C CYS A 114 -14.58 9.12 -19.29
N MET A 115 -13.39 8.70 -19.73
CA MET A 115 -12.35 9.55 -20.28
C MET A 115 -11.93 9.00 -21.64
N ARG A 116 -11.52 9.86 -22.58
CA ARG A 116 -10.97 9.42 -23.88
C ARG A 116 -9.64 10.11 -24.19
N GLY A 117 -8.73 9.40 -24.82
CA GLY A 117 -7.44 9.91 -25.32
C GLY A 117 -6.21 9.19 -24.76
N GLU A 118 -5.03 9.63 -25.18
CA GLU A 118 -3.74 9.03 -24.82
C GLU A 118 -3.42 9.13 -23.32
N ASN A 119 -2.53 8.26 -22.81
CA ASN A 119 -2.11 8.27 -21.41
C ASN A 119 -1.49 9.64 -21.05
N GLY A 120 -2.02 10.29 -20.02
CA GLY A 120 -1.59 11.63 -19.59
C GLY A 120 -2.25 12.81 -20.33
N ARG A 121 -3.06 12.58 -21.38
CA ARG A 121 -3.77 13.61 -22.16
C ARG A 121 -5.26 13.29 -22.35
N THR A 122 -5.88 12.67 -21.37
CA THR A 122 -7.29 12.25 -21.44
C THR A 122 -8.24 13.40 -21.17
N ALA A 123 -9.35 13.48 -21.91
CA ALA A 123 -10.45 14.41 -21.66
C ALA A 123 -11.73 13.67 -21.22
N PRO A 124 -12.60 14.28 -20.39
CA PRO A 124 -13.91 13.70 -20.08
C PRO A 124 -14.71 13.43 -21.34
N THR A 125 -15.29 12.25 -21.45
CA THR A 125 -16.17 11.87 -22.56
C THR A 125 -17.52 11.39 -22.03
N ARG A 126 -18.53 11.37 -22.89
CA ARG A 126 -19.84 10.86 -22.51
C ARG A 126 -19.76 9.37 -22.19
N VAL A 127 -20.60 8.93 -21.26
CA VAL A 127 -20.79 7.50 -21.00
C VAL A 127 -21.25 6.83 -22.31
N PRO A 128 -20.59 5.75 -22.78
CA PRO A 128 -21.00 5.06 -24.00
C PRO A 128 -22.48 4.65 -23.95
N ALA A 129 -23.20 4.85 -25.06
CA ALA A 129 -24.64 4.57 -25.10
C ALA A 129 -24.94 3.07 -24.86
N THR A 130 -24.05 2.18 -25.28
CA THR A 130 -24.10 0.73 -25.00
C THR A 130 -24.00 0.45 -23.51
N LEU A 131 -23.07 1.10 -22.80
CA LEU A 131 -22.93 1.01 -21.34
C LEU A 131 -24.19 1.50 -20.62
N ALA A 132 -24.70 2.67 -21.02
CA ALA A 132 -25.91 3.26 -20.44
C ALA A 132 -27.12 2.33 -20.59
N ARG A 133 -27.32 1.73 -21.78
CA ARG A 133 -28.39 0.76 -22.03
C ARG A 133 -28.24 -0.50 -21.20
N ALA A 134 -27.02 -1.05 -21.11
CA ALA A 134 -26.74 -2.24 -20.31
C ALA A 134 -27.04 -2.01 -18.83
N LEU A 135 -26.74 -0.82 -18.31
CA LEU A 135 -26.96 -0.46 -16.90
C LEU A 135 -28.42 -0.15 -16.56
N ALA A 136 -29.26 0.17 -17.55
CA ALA A 136 -30.66 0.56 -17.32
C ALA A 136 -31.46 -0.52 -16.56
N ALA A 137 -31.16 -1.81 -16.79
CA ALA A 137 -31.81 -2.93 -16.09
C ALA A 137 -31.46 -3.01 -14.59
N TYR A 138 -30.39 -2.34 -14.17
CA TYR A 138 -29.82 -2.37 -12.82
C TYR A 138 -29.99 -1.04 -12.07
N ALA A 139 -30.74 -0.10 -12.64
CA ALA A 139 -31.14 1.15 -11.98
C ALA A 139 -32.09 0.85 -10.80
N PRO A 140 -32.05 1.66 -9.73
CA PRO A 140 -33.02 1.53 -8.67
C PRO A 140 -34.39 1.90 -9.26
N GLY A 141 -35.39 1.06 -9.07
CA GLY A 141 -36.76 1.49 -9.36
C GLY A 141 -37.12 2.61 -8.38
N VAL A 142 -37.77 3.65 -8.89
CA VAL A 142 -38.15 4.86 -8.14
C VAL A 142 -38.82 4.47 -6.82
N GLY A 143 -38.08 4.60 -5.72
CA GLY A 143 -38.49 4.24 -4.37
C GLY A 143 -37.66 5.02 -3.36
N ARG A 144 -38.32 5.99 -2.70
CA ARG A 144 -37.75 6.97 -1.79
C ARG A 144 -36.96 6.33 -0.64
N GLY A 145 -35.74 6.79 -0.46
CA GLY A 145 -34.96 6.64 0.77
C GLY A 145 -33.92 7.76 0.85
N ARG A 146 -34.33 8.94 1.36
CA ARG A 146 -33.41 10.01 1.72
C ARG A 146 -32.53 9.50 2.87
N VAL A 147 -31.22 9.45 2.64
CA VAL A 147 -30.23 9.44 3.72
C VAL A 147 -29.58 10.82 3.71
N ALA A 148 -29.53 11.43 4.89
CA ALA A 148 -29.25 12.84 5.12
C ALA A 148 -27.91 13.31 4.55
N ASP A 149 -27.93 14.50 3.95
CA ASP A 149 -26.76 15.30 3.64
C ASP A 149 -26.02 15.65 4.93
N HIS A 150 -24.84 15.05 5.13
CA HIS A 150 -23.81 15.63 5.96
C HIS A 150 -22.67 16.10 5.06
N LEU A 151 -22.71 17.42 4.82
CA LEU A 151 -21.63 18.35 4.48
C LEU A 151 -20.31 17.72 4.03
N THR A 152 -20.05 17.74 2.72
CA THR A 152 -18.68 17.79 2.20
C THR A 152 -18.54 19.10 1.44
N GLU A 153 -17.82 20.06 2.01
CA GLU A 153 -17.25 21.12 1.20
C GLU A 153 -16.43 20.47 0.07
N PRO A 154 -16.58 20.92 -1.19
CA PRO A 154 -15.82 20.36 -2.29
C PRO A 154 -14.33 20.60 -2.03
N LEU A 155 -13.56 19.51 -1.90
CA LEU A 155 -12.11 19.59 -1.90
C LEU A 155 -11.66 20.33 -3.17
N PRO A 156 -10.81 21.36 -3.05
CA PRO A 156 -10.36 22.12 -4.21
C PRO A 156 -9.61 21.21 -5.18
N VAL A 157 -10.18 21.00 -6.37
CA VAL A 157 -9.52 20.24 -7.44
C VAL A 157 -8.46 21.15 -8.05
N ALA A 158 -7.22 21.01 -7.58
CA ALA A 158 -6.08 21.73 -8.14
C ALA A 158 -5.92 21.45 -9.65
N ALA A 159 -5.49 22.46 -10.41
CA ALA A 159 -5.18 22.34 -11.83
C ALA A 159 -4.07 21.28 -12.08
N PRO A 160 -3.95 20.67 -13.28
CA PRO A 160 -3.08 19.52 -13.52
C PRO A 160 -1.59 19.71 -13.11
N ALA A 161 -1.04 20.92 -13.27
CA ALA A 161 0.32 21.25 -12.84
C ALA A 161 0.45 21.35 -11.30
N ASP A 162 -0.62 21.78 -10.62
CA ASP A 162 -0.68 21.93 -9.18
C ASP A 162 -0.97 20.61 -8.46
N ARG A 163 -1.56 19.61 -9.14
CA ARG A 163 -1.88 18.29 -8.55
C ARG A 163 -0.65 17.56 -8.02
N GLY A 164 0.46 17.58 -8.76
CA GLY A 164 1.69 16.90 -8.33
C GLY A 164 2.30 17.54 -7.08
N ARG A 165 2.31 18.89 -7.02
CA ARG A 165 2.78 19.63 -5.84
C ARG A 165 1.83 19.43 -4.66
N ALA A 166 0.52 19.60 -4.87
CA ALA A 166 -0.50 19.41 -3.83
C ALA A 166 -0.47 17.99 -3.26
N LEU A 167 -0.35 16.97 -4.12
CA LEU A 167 -0.23 15.58 -3.68
C LEU A 167 1.05 15.36 -2.86
N ARG A 168 2.21 15.88 -3.31
CA ARG A 168 3.45 15.80 -2.52
C ARG A 168 3.34 16.50 -1.17
N THR A 169 2.68 17.65 -1.11
CA THR A 169 2.42 18.35 0.17
C THR A 169 1.60 17.48 1.10
N VAL A 170 0.48 16.91 0.63
CA VAL A 170 -0.37 16.03 1.44
C VAL A 170 0.40 14.79 1.89
N LEU A 171 1.13 14.12 0.99
CA LEU A 171 1.93 12.95 1.33
C LEU A 171 3.06 13.29 2.32
N GLY A 172 3.62 14.49 2.23
CA GLY A 172 4.67 14.99 3.12
C GLY A 172 4.22 15.19 4.56
N SER A 173 2.91 15.30 4.81
CA SER A 173 2.35 15.43 6.17
C SER A 173 2.49 14.15 7.00
N PHE A 174 2.67 13.00 6.35
CA PHE A 174 2.96 11.75 7.03
C PHE A 174 4.45 11.66 7.37
N ALA A 175 4.78 11.85 8.65
CA ALA A 175 6.14 11.77 9.14
C ALA A 175 6.71 10.34 9.01
N THR A 176 7.95 10.24 8.55
CA THR A 176 8.62 8.95 8.29
C THR A 176 10.03 8.95 8.87
N GLY A 177 10.53 7.76 9.22
CA GLY A 177 11.97 7.57 9.39
C GLY A 177 12.70 7.66 8.04
N VAL A 178 14.01 7.88 8.08
CA VAL A 178 14.84 7.92 6.87
C VAL A 178 15.76 6.71 6.83
N THR A 179 15.84 6.06 5.68
CA THR A 179 16.70 4.90 5.47
C THR A 179 17.63 5.09 4.28
N VAL A 180 18.74 4.35 4.28
CA VAL A 180 19.55 4.10 3.08
C VAL A 180 19.32 2.66 2.65
N VAL A 181 18.87 2.48 1.42
CA VAL A 181 18.77 1.18 0.76
C VAL A 181 20.04 0.97 -0.05
N ALA A 182 20.68 -0.19 0.07
CA ALA A 182 21.94 -0.47 -0.60
C ALA A 182 21.98 -1.88 -1.21
N VAL A 183 22.77 -2.01 -2.27
CA VAL A 183 23.05 -3.27 -2.98
C VAL A 183 24.56 -3.43 -3.13
N GLY A 184 25.04 -4.67 -2.98
CA GLY A 184 26.45 -5.03 -3.07
C GLY A 184 26.90 -5.38 -4.48
N GLY A 185 27.90 -6.27 -4.58
CA GLY A 185 28.46 -6.77 -5.84
C GLY A 185 29.55 -5.86 -6.44
N THR A 186 29.86 -6.07 -7.72
CA THR A 186 30.95 -5.35 -8.41
C THR A 186 30.65 -3.88 -8.68
N ARG A 187 29.38 -3.49 -8.60
CA ARG A 187 28.90 -2.12 -8.81
C ARG A 187 27.91 -1.76 -7.70
N PRO A 188 28.38 -1.60 -6.45
CA PRO A 188 27.52 -1.32 -5.32
C PRO A 188 26.80 0.01 -5.50
N HIS A 189 25.60 0.11 -4.95
CA HIS A 189 24.80 1.32 -5.04
C HIS A 189 23.98 1.53 -3.78
N ALA A 190 23.77 2.78 -3.41
CA ALA A 190 22.96 3.17 -2.27
C ALA A 190 22.02 4.31 -2.66
N MET A 191 20.85 4.36 -2.03
CA MET A 191 19.81 5.36 -2.27
C MET A 191 19.09 5.68 -0.97
N THR A 192 18.84 6.95 -0.70
CA THR A 192 17.97 7.35 0.41
C THR A 192 16.52 7.01 0.09
N ALA A 193 15.82 6.38 1.03
CA ALA A 193 14.40 6.07 0.93
C ALA A 193 13.70 6.32 2.27
N ASN A 194 12.48 6.85 2.20
CA ASN A 194 11.59 6.98 3.36
C ASN A 194 10.27 6.22 3.16
N SER A 195 10.16 5.44 2.07
CA SER A 195 9.06 4.51 1.80
C SER A 195 9.23 3.14 2.48
N PHE A 196 10.22 2.99 3.35
CA PHE A 196 10.46 1.73 4.05
C PHE A 196 9.25 1.39 4.93
N THR A 197 8.82 0.13 4.92
CA THR A 197 7.69 -0.31 5.75
C THR A 197 7.88 -1.78 6.16
N SER A 198 7.65 -2.09 7.44
CA SER A 198 7.53 -3.46 7.92
C SER A 198 6.21 -4.08 7.47
N VAL A 199 6.23 -5.31 6.95
CA VAL A 199 5.07 -5.94 6.31
C VAL A 199 4.57 -7.15 7.09
N SER A 200 5.48 -8.06 7.47
CA SER A 200 5.12 -9.33 8.09
C SER A 200 6.19 -9.76 9.10
N LEU A 201 5.80 -10.50 10.13
CA LEU A 201 6.70 -11.13 11.09
C LEU A 201 7.05 -12.57 10.70
N ASP A 202 6.11 -13.32 10.10
CA ASP A 202 6.33 -14.69 9.64
C ASP A 202 5.61 -14.95 8.29
N PRO A 203 6.34 -15.08 7.17
CA PRO A 203 7.79 -14.86 7.06
C PRO A 203 8.14 -13.38 7.36
N PRO A 204 9.37 -13.07 7.79
CA PRO A 204 9.76 -11.71 8.16
C PRO A 204 9.95 -10.86 6.89
N LEU A 205 8.98 -9.99 6.58
CA LEU A 205 8.97 -9.20 5.34
C LEU A 205 9.02 -7.70 5.62
N VAL A 206 9.77 -6.99 4.78
CA VAL A 206 9.80 -5.53 4.67
C VAL A 206 9.61 -5.11 3.22
N LEU A 207 9.22 -3.85 2.98
CA LEU A 207 9.16 -3.31 1.62
C LEU A 207 9.79 -1.93 1.51
N VAL A 208 10.16 -1.57 0.27
CA VAL A 208 10.55 -0.21 -0.14
C VAL A 208 9.94 0.07 -1.52
N CYS A 209 9.51 1.30 -1.78
CA CYS A 209 9.07 1.73 -3.11
C CYS A 209 10.23 2.39 -3.84
N VAL A 210 10.54 1.91 -5.05
CA VAL A 210 11.66 2.41 -5.86
C VAL A 210 11.15 2.94 -7.20
N ASP A 211 11.52 4.19 -7.54
CA ASP A 211 11.22 4.79 -8.84
C ASP A 211 11.81 3.92 -9.96
N ARG A 212 11.00 3.55 -10.94
CA ARG A 212 11.41 2.69 -12.08
C ARG A 212 12.53 3.30 -12.93
N ARG A 213 12.75 4.61 -12.83
CA ARG A 213 13.83 5.35 -13.51
C ARG A 213 15.09 5.48 -12.66
N ALA A 214 15.05 5.09 -11.38
CA ALA A 214 16.23 5.12 -10.53
C ALA A 214 17.15 3.94 -10.85
N HIS A 215 18.46 4.17 -10.89
CA HIS A 215 19.43 3.09 -11.06
C HIS A 215 19.26 1.99 -10.00
N MET A 216 18.83 2.34 -8.78
CA MET A 216 18.56 1.38 -7.72
C MET A 216 17.53 0.30 -8.12
N HIS A 217 16.53 0.65 -8.95
CA HIS A 217 15.49 -0.29 -9.37
C HIS A 217 16.10 -1.54 -10.04
N ASP A 218 16.83 -1.34 -11.13
CA ASP A 218 17.42 -2.44 -11.89
C ASP A 218 18.51 -3.16 -11.09
N ARG A 219 19.16 -2.44 -10.16
CA ARG A 219 20.24 -3.00 -9.34
C ARG A 219 19.73 -3.96 -8.29
N ILE A 220 18.61 -3.66 -7.62
CA ILE A 220 17.99 -4.58 -6.66
C ILE A 220 17.52 -5.84 -7.38
N LEU A 221 16.84 -5.68 -8.52
CA LEU A 221 16.34 -6.82 -9.30
C LEU A 221 17.48 -7.72 -9.79
N ALA A 222 18.59 -7.11 -10.25
CA ALA A 222 19.76 -7.87 -10.70
C ALA A 222 20.55 -8.51 -9.54
N ALA A 223 20.63 -7.84 -8.38
CA ALA A 223 21.35 -8.36 -7.21
C ALA A 223 20.57 -9.45 -6.46
N GLY A 224 19.24 -9.50 -6.60
CA GLY A 224 18.40 -10.47 -5.91
C GLY A 224 18.26 -10.23 -4.40
N GLY A 225 18.70 -9.08 -3.90
CA GLY A 225 18.68 -8.73 -2.49
C GLY A 225 19.17 -7.31 -2.24
N PHE A 226 18.94 -6.81 -1.03
CA PHE A 226 19.31 -5.45 -0.63
C PHE A 226 19.48 -5.35 0.89
N ALA A 227 20.22 -4.33 1.33
CA ALA A 227 20.31 -3.93 2.72
C ALA A 227 19.55 -2.63 2.97
N VAL A 228 19.09 -2.46 4.20
CA VAL A 228 18.46 -1.23 4.70
C VAL A 228 19.23 -0.78 5.93
N SER A 229 19.64 0.49 5.98
CA SER A 229 20.20 1.13 7.17
C SER A 229 19.26 2.25 7.63
N VAL A 230 18.74 2.16 8.86
CA VAL A 230 17.84 3.15 9.46
C VAL A 230 18.66 4.26 10.09
N LEU A 231 18.51 5.49 9.63
CA LEU A 231 19.43 6.58 9.96
C LEU A 231 19.15 7.23 11.32
N ALA A 232 20.22 7.54 12.04
CA ALA A 232 20.20 8.35 13.24
C ALA A 232 20.13 9.86 12.90
N ARG A 233 19.68 10.67 13.87
CA ARG A 233 19.45 12.12 13.74
C ARG A 233 20.64 12.89 13.16
N ASP A 234 21.86 12.53 13.55
CA ASP A 234 23.10 13.17 13.11
C ASP A 234 23.53 12.75 11.68
N GLN A 235 22.84 11.79 11.07
CA GLN A 235 23.11 11.26 9.73
C GLN A 235 22.30 11.95 8.62
N GLU A 236 21.76 13.16 8.86
CA GLU A 236 21.10 13.97 7.82
C GLU A 236 22.01 14.17 6.59
N HIS A 237 23.31 14.39 6.82
CA HIS A 237 24.29 14.56 5.75
C HIS A 237 24.40 13.32 4.84
N ILE A 238 24.28 12.11 5.41
CA ILE A 238 24.26 10.84 4.66
C ILE A 238 22.96 10.70 3.87
N ALA A 239 21.82 11.03 4.47
CA ALA A 239 20.53 11.04 3.78
C ALA A 239 20.54 11.96 2.55
N ARG A 240 21.09 13.17 2.69
CA ARG A 240 21.24 14.13 1.58
C ARG A 240 22.19 13.60 0.50
N HIS A 241 23.31 13.02 0.90
CA HIS A 241 24.30 12.46 -0.02
C HIS A 241 23.70 11.38 -0.92
N PHE A 242 23.02 10.36 -0.36
CA PHE A 242 22.43 9.29 -1.17
C PHE A 242 21.10 9.65 -1.85
N ALA A 243 20.55 10.85 -1.58
CA ALA A 243 19.44 11.43 -2.33
C ALA A 243 19.91 12.24 -3.56
N ASP A 244 21.15 12.78 -3.57
CA ASP A 244 21.67 13.58 -4.68
C ASP A 244 22.04 12.71 -5.88
N ARG A 245 21.36 12.91 -7.02
CA ARG A 245 21.59 12.17 -8.27
C ARG A 245 22.96 12.46 -8.92
N ARG A 246 23.66 13.52 -8.49
CA ARG A 246 24.97 13.93 -9.02
C ARG A 246 26.16 13.34 -8.24
N ARG A 247 25.90 12.54 -7.21
CA ARG A 247 26.95 11.85 -6.45
C ARG A 247 27.77 10.92 -7.36
N GLY A 248 28.96 10.53 -6.89
CA GLY A 248 29.80 9.54 -7.58
C GLY A 248 29.06 8.22 -7.83
N ALA A 249 29.54 7.41 -8.76
CA ALA A 249 28.95 6.11 -9.08
C ALA A 249 29.73 4.96 -8.44
N SER A 250 29.09 3.79 -8.26
CA SER A 250 29.75 2.60 -7.71
C SER A 250 30.44 2.90 -6.36
N PHE A 251 31.65 2.38 -6.12
CA PHE A 251 32.42 2.63 -4.90
C PHE A 251 32.67 4.12 -4.60
N ALA A 252 32.78 4.99 -5.60
CA ALA A 252 33.03 6.42 -5.39
C ALA A 252 31.90 7.11 -4.58
N GLN A 253 30.68 6.58 -4.63
CA GLN A 253 29.57 7.11 -3.85
C GLN A 253 29.70 6.82 -2.34
N PHE A 254 30.62 5.93 -1.95
CA PHE A 254 30.81 5.54 -0.56
C PHE A 254 32.10 6.10 0.06
N GLU A 255 32.95 6.81 -0.70
CA GLU A 255 34.25 7.34 -0.20
C GLU A 255 34.12 8.31 0.98
N ARG A 256 32.96 8.98 1.10
CA ARG A 256 32.70 10.01 2.13
C ARG A 256 31.74 9.54 3.23
N VAL A 257 31.41 8.25 3.25
CA VAL A 257 30.45 7.68 4.21
C VAL A 257 31.10 6.43 4.79
N SER A 258 31.12 6.30 6.11
CA SER A 258 31.60 5.07 6.75
C SER A 258 30.56 3.96 6.59
N TRP A 259 31.00 2.79 6.11
CA TRP A 259 30.15 1.64 5.89
C TRP A 259 30.92 0.34 6.06
N THR A 260 30.19 -0.72 6.40
CA THR A 260 30.70 -2.07 6.54
C THR A 260 29.94 -3.01 5.59
N PRO A 261 30.60 -3.95 4.88
CA PRO A 261 29.88 -4.93 4.07
C PRO A 261 29.02 -5.85 4.93
N GLY A 262 27.75 -6.00 4.56
CA GLY A 262 26.83 -6.93 5.18
C GLY A 262 27.28 -8.38 5.06
N ARG A 263 26.92 -9.22 6.05
CA ARG A 263 27.41 -10.60 6.14
C ARG A 263 26.62 -11.58 5.30
N HIS A 264 25.43 -11.20 4.83
CA HIS A 264 24.57 -12.07 4.01
C HIS A 264 24.91 -11.97 2.53
N ALA A 265 24.86 -10.76 1.96
CA ALA A 265 25.06 -10.53 0.53
C ALA A 265 26.11 -9.46 0.19
N GLY A 266 26.87 -8.99 1.20
CA GLY A 266 27.93 -7.99 0.99
C GLY A 266 27.41 -6.58 0.63
N ALA A 267 26.11 -6.32 0.77
CA ALA A 267 25.55 -4.99 0.57
C ALA A 267 26.07 -4.01 1.64
N PRO A 268 26.43 -2.77 1.27
CA PRO A 268 26.91 -1.78 2.23
C PRO A 268 25.91 -1.49 3.35
N LEU A 269 26.37 -1.57 4.61
CA LEU A 269 25.63 -1.15 5.80
C LEU A 269 26.23 0.15 6.30
N ILE A 270 25.40 1.18 6.51
CA ILE A 270 25.89 2.48 6.98
C ILE A 270 26.28 2.36 8.46
N ASP A 271 27.52 2.73 8.78
CA ASP A 271 28.02 2.67 10.14
C ASP A 271 27.26 3.66 11.04
N ALA A 272 27.12 3.32 12.31
CA ALA A 272 26.38 4.10 13.32
C ALA A 272 24.88 4.35 13.00
N ALA A 273 24.32 3.70 11.97
CA ALA A 273 22.88 3.62 11.78
C ALA A 273 22.20 3.01 13.03
N LEU A 274 20.96 3.41 13.28
CA LEU A 274 20.15 2.92 14.40
C LEU A 274 19.88 1.42 14.30
N ALA A 275 19.65 0.94 13.08
CA ALA A 275 19.43 -0.46 12.79
C ALA A 275 19.83 -0.78 11.35
N TRP A 276 20.09 -2.05 11.09
CA TRP A 276 20.25 -2.56 9.73
C TRP A 276 19.51 -3.86 9.51
N LEU A 277 19.07 -4.06 8.26
CA LEU A 277 18.44 -5.28 7.77
C LEU A 277 19.14 -5.71 6.49
N GLU A 278 19.38 -7.02 6.34
CA GLU A 278 19.84 -7.65 5.11
C GLU A 278 18.72 -8.55 4.58
N CYS A 279 18.30 -8.33 3.34
CA CYS A 279 17.11 -8.93 2.77
C CYS A 279 17.42 -9.65 1.46
N ASP A 280 16.80 -10.80 1.25
CA ASP A 280 16.64 -11.39 -0.08
C ASP A 280 15.43 -10.76 -0.75
N LEU A 281 15.49 -10.56 -2.07
CA LEU A 281 14.34 -10.12 -2.84
C LEU A 281 13.27 -11.21 -2.80
N TRP A 282 12.15 -10.91 -2.16
CA TRP A 282 11.01 -11.82 -2.10
C TRP A 282 10.18 -11.68 -3.38
N ARG A 283 9.65 -10.48 -3.65
CA ARG A 283 8.88 -10.14 -4.87
C ARG A 283 8.96 -8.65 -5.19
N ALA A 284 8.67 -8.29 -6.44
CA ALA A 284 8.42 -6.93 -6.87
C ALA A 284 7.01 -6.81 -7.46
N TYR A 285 6.27 -5.77 -7.06
CA TYR A 285 4.90 -5.50 -7.52
C TYR A 285 4.81 -4.14 -8.22
N ASP A 286 3.82 -4.00 -9.09
CA ASP A 286 3.50 -2.72 -9.72
C ASP A 286 2.98 -1.70 -8.69
N GLY A 287 3.57 -0.51 -8.67
CA GLY A 287 3.20 0.61 -7.79
C GLY A 287 3.02 1.93 -8.55
N GLY A 288 2.57 1.88 -9.81
CA GLY A 288 2.50 3.05 -10.69
C GLY A 288 3.86 3.39 -11.32
N ASP A 289 4.38 4.59 -11.06
CA ASP A 289 5.73 5.00 -11.50
C ASP A 289 6.85 4.42 -10.64
N HIS A 290 6.49 3.74 -9.54
CA HIS A 290 7.39 2.97 -8.69
C HIS A 290 7.14 1.45 -8.82
N SER A 291 8.10 0.68 -8.34
CA SER A 291 7.92 -0.74 -8.01
C SER A 291 7.94 -0.90 -6.50
N ILE A 292 6.99 -1.69 -5.96
CA ILE A 292 6.97 -2.07 -4.55
C ILE A 292 7.87 -3.30 -4.42
N VAL A 293 9.06 -3.11 -3.88
CA VAL A 293 10.05 -4.16 -3.71
C VAL A 293 9.94 -4.72 -2.30
N VAL A 294 9.55 -5.99 -2.20
CA VAL A 294 9.41 -6.72 -0.94
C VAL A 294 10.64 -7.58 -0.72
N GLY A 295 11.25 -7.45 0.45
CA GLY A 295 12.40 -8.23 0.90
C GLY A 295 12.07 -9.13 2.07
N GLU A 296 12.55 -10.36 2.04
CA GLU A 296 12.54 -11.28 3.18
C GLU A 296 13.81 -11.06 4.01
N VAL A 297 13.63 -10.72 5.29
CA VAL A 297 14.74 -10.37 6.18
C VAL A 297 15.50 -11.64 6.57
N ARG A 298 16.78 -11.68 6.23
CA ARG A 298 17.71 -12.76 6.57
C ARG A 298 18.56 -12.45 7.79
N ARG A 299 18.93 -11.17 7.95
CA ARG A 299 19.64 -10.67 9.12
C ARG A 299 19.08 -9.31 9.51
N ALA A 300 19.01 -9.06 10.80
CA ALA A 300 18.68 -7.75 11.35
C ALA A 300 19.52 -7.50 12.59
N HIS A 301 19.77 -6.22 12.86
CA HIS A 301 20.44 -5.77 14.06
C HIS A 301 19.92 -4.40 14.45
N ASP A 302 19.60 -4.25 15.72
CA ASP A 302 19.29 -2.98 16.35
C ASP A 302 20.49 -2.56 17.22
N ARG A 303 21.00 -1.35 17.00
CA ARG A 303 22.07 -0.76 17.81
C ARG A 303 21.52 -0.23 19.15
N GLY A 304 20.20 -0.04 19.26
CA GLY A 304 19.48 0.27 20.50
C GLY A 304 19.57 1.71 21.01
N ALA A 305 20.60 2.48 20.65
CA ALA A 305 20.82 3.84 21.15
C ALA A 305 20.93 4.89 20.03
N GLY A 306 20.39 6.10 20.29
CA GLY A 306 20.47 7.28 19.42
C GLY A 306 19.11 7.84 18.99
N ASP A 307 19.05 9.15 18.73
CA ASP A 307 17.85 9.83 18.22
C ASP A 307 17.61 9.42 16.75
N ALA A 308 16.34 9.35 16.32
CA ALA A 308 15.98 9.03 14.94
C ALA A 308 15.97 10.25 14.02
N LEU A 309 16.43 10.07 12.78
CA LEU A 309 16.20 11.03 11.71
C LEU A 309 14.80 10.85 11.13
N ILE A 310 14.02 11.93 11.17
CA ILE A 310 12.65 11.99 10.66
C ILE A 310 12.59 12.91 9.45
N PHE A 311 11.76 12.55 8.48
CA PHE A 311 11.39 13.39 7.36
C PHE A 311 9.89 13.68 7.39
N ALA A 312 9.54 14.96 7.49
CA ALA A 312 8.17 15.46 7.53
C ALA A 312 8.10 16.84 6.87
N ASP A 313 7.01 17.12 6.16
CA ASP A 313 6.76 18.39 5.46
C ASP A 313 7.91 18.83 4.54
N GLY A 314 8.60 17.86 3.91
CA GLY A 314 9.74 18.13 3.04
C GLY A 314 11.03 18.52 3.78
N THR A 315 11.08 18.35 5.10
CA THR A 315 12.20 18.78 5.94
C THR A 315 12.69 17.67 6.87
N TYR A 316 13.99 17.71 7.20
CA TYR A 316 14.58 16.82 8.20
C TYR A 316 14.32 17.33 9.62
N ARG A 317 14.09 16.39 10.53
CA ARG A 317 13.80 16.59 11.96
C ARG A 317 14.48 15.48 12.77
N GLY A 318 14.66 15.71 14.07
CA GLY A 318 15.12 14.69 15.02
C GLY A 318 13.98 14.25 15.94
N LEU A 319 13.86 12.94 16.17
CA LEU A 319 12.98 12.39 17.20
C LEU A 319 13.82 11.72 18.28
N ARG A 320 13.68 12.19 19.52
CA ARG A 320 14.35 11.56 20.66
C ARG A 320 13.78 10.17 20.89
N ARG A 321 14.65 9.15 20.93
CA ARG A 321 14.25 7.79 21.28
C ARG A 321 14.56 7.56 22.75
N GLU A 322 13.57 7.11 23.50
CA GLU A 322 13.83 6.57 24.84
C GLU A 322 14.41 5.17 24.69
N PRO A 323 15.42 4.79 25.50
CA PRO A 323 15.85 3.40 25.56
C PRO A 323 14.66 2.53 25.96
N PRO A 324 14.52 1.31 25.42
CA PRO A 324 13.51 0.38 25.90
C PRO A 324 13.68 0.19 27.41
N ALA A 325 12.56 0.23 28.15
CA ALA A 325 12.58 -0.06 29.57
C ALA A 325 13.25 -1.43 29.80
N ALA A 326 14.16 -1.50 30.78
CA ALA A 326 14.78 -2.77 31.13
C ALA A 326 13.68 -3.81 31.40
N PRO A 327 13.83 -5.06 30.90
CA PRO A 327 12.86 -6.10 31.19
C PRO A 327 12.69 -6.20 32.70
N VAL A 328 11.45 -6.04 33.17
CA VAL A 328 11.10 -6.21 34.58
C VAL A 328 11.43 -7.66 34.90
N GLY A 329 12.47 -7.87 35.70
CA GLY A 329 12.84 -9.20 36.18
C GLY A 329 11.67 -9.86 36.90
N PRO A 330 11.63 -11.20 36.96
CA PRO A 330 10.56 -11.89 37.67
C PRO A 330 10.46 -11.37 39.12
N PRO A 331 9.25 -11.26 39.68
CA PRO A 331 9.06 -10.78 41.04
C PRO A 331 9.96 -11.61 41.98
N SER A 332 10.79 -10.91 42.75
CA SER A 332 11.67 -11.52 43.75
C SER A 332 10.83 -12.44 44.63
N ALA A 333 11.18 -13.73 44.64
CA ALA A 333 10.55 -14.71 45.51
C ALA A 333 10.58 -14.18 46.96
N HIS A 334 9.41 -14.13 47.59
CA HIS A 334 9.29 -13.84 49.01
C HIS A 334 10.26 -14.71 49.81
N PRO A 335 10.93 -14.15 50.84
CA PRO A 335 11.77 -14.97 51.70
C PRO A 335 10.90 -16.04 52.36
N SER A 336 11.16 -17.29 52.03
CA SER A 336 10.63 -18.45 52.74
C SER A 336 11.01 -18.31 54.21
N THR A 337 10.01 -18.12 55.07
CA THR A 337 10.15 -18.24 56.51
C THR A 337 10.57 -19.67 56.84
N GLY A 338 11.89 -19.89 56.94
CA GLY A 338 12.46 -21.12 57.44
C GLY A 338 12.03 -21.32 58.89
N GLY A 339 11.07 -22.22 59.09
CA GLY A 339 10.76 -22.75 60.41
C GLY A 339 11.96 -23.51 60.95
N GLN A 340 12.64 -22.94 61.94
CA GLN A 340 13.53 -23.69 62.82
C GLN A 340 12.69 -24.58 63.73
N ARG A 341 12.86 -25.90 63.60
CA ARG A 341 12.59 -26.88 64.65
C ARG A 341 13.94 -27.39 65.18
N GLY A 342 14.08 -27.39 66.50
CA GLY A 342 14.93 -28.33 67.26
C GLY A 342 16.27 -27.79 67.76
N HIS A 343 16.33 -27.35 69.03
CA HIS A 343 16.69 -28.23 70.16
C HIS A 343 16.18 -27.67 71.49
#